data_AF-B5DFN7-F1
#
_entry.id   AF-B5DFN7-F1
#
_cell.length_a   1.000
_cell.length_b   1.000
_cell.length_c   1.000
_cell.angle_alpha   90.00
_cell.angle_beta   90.00
_cell.angle_gamma   90.00
#
_symmetry.space_group_name_H-M   'P 1'
#
loop_
_entity.id
_entity.type
_entity.pdbx_description
1 polymer ?
#
loop_
_entity_poly.entity_id
_entity_poly.type
_entity_poly.pdbx_seq_one_letter_code
_entity_poly.pdbx_strand_id
1 'polypeptide(L)'
;MARSVRERFLVGVMEPQLMQTSEIGILTATALLHRIVRQVTSDSLLEQIVYFLLGEHREPETLRDVQKSPLRHRLIEHCNHISDEISIMTLRLFEHLLQKPSEHILYNLVLRNLEERNYTEYKPPCPEDRDIVENGQIAGAVDLEEDPIFTDLSPENTLSKEWLSASPPITPDHQRTDGKTEVHKIVNSFLCLVPDEAKSSYQVEGTGYDTYLRDAHRQFREYCAICLRWDWPGAAKAIEKCNLEAPFFEGHFLKVLFDRMGRILDQPYDVNLQVTSVLSKLSLFPHPHIHEFLLDPYVNLAPGCRSLFSVIVRVVGDLMVRIQRIPEFTPKLLLVRKRLLGIEPDGPMVDHMTLLEGVIVLEEFCKELAAIAFVKFHSSSSP
;
A
#
# COMPACT_ATOMS: atom_id res chain seq x y z
N MET A 1 -37.76 -0.14 -0.26
CA MET A 1 -37.32 -1.40 -0.91
C MET A 1 -35.88 -1.75 -0.56
N ALA A 2 -34.89 -0.88 -0.82
CA ALA A 2 -33.47 -1.18 -0.53
C ALA A 2 -33.19 -1.55 0.94
N ARG A 3 -33.72 -0.80 1.91
CA ARG A 3 -33.59 -1.14 3.35
C ARG A 3 -34.16 -2.53 3.67
N SER A 4 -35.28 -2.91 3.06
CA SER A 4 -35.86 -4.24 3.22
C SER A 4 -34.98 -5.35 2.63
N VAL A 5 -34.23 -5.07 1.57
CA VAL A 5 -33.22 -6.01 1.02
C VAL A 5 -32.08 -6.21 2.03
N ARG A 6 -31.61 -5.12 2.65
CA ARG A 6 -30.61 -5.22 3.72
C ARG A 6 -31.10 -6.08 4.87
N GLU A 7 -32.26 -5.77 5.43
CA GLU A 7 -32.80 -6.49 6.59
C GLU A 7 -33.08 -7.97 6.28
N ARG A 8 -33.80 -8.25 5.19
CA ARG A 8 -34.31 -9.60 4.92
C ARG A 8 -33.30 -10.52 4.24
N PHE A 9 -32.46 -9.97 3.36
CA PHE A 9 -31.53 -10.76 2.56
C PHE A 9 -30.09 -10.61 3.04
N LEU A 10 -29.56 -9.39 3.16
CA LEU A 10 -28.15 -9.22 3.57
C LEU A 10 -27.94 -9.67 5.02
N VAL A 11 -28.70 -9.13 5.96
CA VAL A 11 -28.62 -9.50 7.38
C VAL A 11 -29.27 -10.86 7.61
N GLY A 12 -30.50 -11.07 7.13
CA GLY A 12 -31.25 -12.29 7.40
C GLY A 12 -30.70 -13.57 6.74
N VAL A 13 -29.97 -13.47 5.62
CA VAL A 13 -29.51 -14.65 4.84
C VAL A 13 -28.00 -14.62 4.61
N MET A 14 -27.43 -13.51 4.15
CA MET A 14 -26.01 -13.46 3.79
C MET A 14 -25.09 -13.45 5.02
N GLU A 15 -25.40 -12.69 6.06
CA GLU A 15 -24.54 -12.55 7.24
C GLU A 15 -24.22 -13.89 7.92
N PRO A 16 -25.20 -14.77 8.22
CA PRO A 16 -24.89 -16.09 8.80
C PRO A 16 -23.97 -16.94 7.90
N GLN A 17 -24.12 -16.81 6.58
CA GLN A 17 -23.30 -17.54 5.60
C GLN A 17 -21.88 -16.96 5.50
N LEU A 18 -21.70 -15.66 5.74
CA LEU A 18 -20.38 -15.02 5.75
C LEU A 18 -19.64 -15.24 7.09
N MET A 19 -20.40 -15.44 8.17
CA MET A 19 -19.87 -15.66 9.54
C MET A 19 -19.62 -17.14 9.87
N GLN A 20 -19.90 -18.07 8.95
CA GLN A 20 -19.67 -19.49 9.16
C GLN A 20 -18.17 -19.84 9.17
N THR A 21 -17.85 -21.07 9.59
CA THR A 21 -16.46 -21.56 9.71
C THR A 21 -16.05 -22.52 8.60
N SER A 22 -17.00 -23.01 7.80
CA SER A 22 -16.73 -23.92 6.69
C SER A 22 -16.04 -23.19 5.54
N GLU A 23 -14.87 -23.66 5.08
CA GLU A 23 -14.13 -23.01 3.99
C GLU A 23 -14.93 -22.91 2.69
N ILE A 24 -15.57 -24.01 2.26
CA ILE A 24 -16.43 -24.02 1.07
C ILE A 24 -17.61 -23.05 1.23
N GLY A 25 -18.14 -22.95 2.46
CA GLY A 25 -19.24 -22.06 2.78
C GLY A 25 -18.81 -20.59 2.72
N ILE A 26 -17.69 -20.24 3.36
CA ILE A 26 -17.10 -18.89 3.31
C ILE A 26 -16.82 -18.50 1.87
N LEU A 27 -16.14 -19.36 1.10
CA LEU A 27 -15.79 -19.09 -0.28
C LEU A 27 -17.03 -18.84 -1.15
N THR A 28 -18.05 -19.70 -1.02
CA THR A 28 -19.30 -19.57 -1.79
C THR A 28 -20.05 -18.29 -1.41
N ALA A 29 -20.16 -17.98 -0.11
CA ALA A 29 -20.86 -16.80 0.38
C ALA A 29 -20.14 -15.51 -0.05
N THR A 30 -18.80 -15.47 0.07
CA THR A 30 -17.99 -14.33 -0.35
C THR A 30 -18.03 -14.15 -1.87
N ALA A 31 -18.01 -15.23 -2.66
CA ALA A 31 -18.13 -15.16 -4.12
C ALA A 31 -19.51 -14.63 -4.55
N LEU A 32 -20.58 -15.07 -3.89
CA LEU A 32 -21.94 -14.55 -4.12
C LEU A 32 -22.01 -13.07 -3.77
N LEU A 33 -21.49 -12.67 -2.62
CA LEU A 33 -21.42 -11.27 -2.19
C LEU A 33 -20.62 -10.42 -3.17
N HIS A 34 -19.45 -10.90 -3.61
CA HIS A 34 -18.61 -10.24 -4.63
C HIS A 34 -19.39 -10.01 -5.91
N ARG A 35 -20.16 -11.01 -6.38
CA ARG A 35 -21.01 -10.86 -7.56
C ARG A 35 -22.11 -9.82 -7.35
N ILE A 36 -22.76 -9.79 -6.18
CA ILE A 36 -23.77 -8.79 -5.83
C ILE A 36 -23.16 -7.38 -5.84
N VAL A 37 -22.02 -7.19 -5.18
CA VAL A 37 -21.29 -5.91 -5.17
C VAL A 37 -20.92 -5.53 -6.60
N ARG A 38 -20.35 -6.44 -7.39
CA ARG A 38 -19.99 -6.13 -8.79
C ARG A 38 -21.21 -5.67 -9.60
N GLN A 39 -22.35 -6.34 -9.47
CA GLN A 39 -23.53 -6.11 -10.30
C GLN A 39 -24.46 -4.99 -9.81
N VAL A 40 -24.36 -4.52 -8.57
CA VAL A 40 -25.24 -3.45 -8.09
C VAL A 40 -24.98 -2.14 -8.83
N THR A 41 -26.05 -1.57 -9.40
CA THR A 41 -26.06 -0.29 -10.12
C THR A 41 -26.96 0.76 -9.46
N SER A 42 -27.87 0.35 -8.58
CA SER A 42 -28.77 1.27 -7.86
C SER A 42 -28.05 1.90 -6.67
N ASP A 43 -27.98 3.22 -6.64
CA ASP A 43 -27.34 3.98 -5.54
C ASP A 43 -27.92 3.64 -4.17
N SER A 44 -29.25 3.57 -4.06
CA SER A 44 -29.92 3.22 -2.80
C SER A 44 -29.62 1.79 -2.35
N LEU A 45 -29.44 0.84 -3.27
CA LEU A 45 -29.08 -0.53 -2.90
C LEU A 45 -27.59 -0.64 -2.57
N LEU A 46 -26.73 0.07 -3.31
CA LEU A 46 -25.31 0.16 -3.02
C LEU A 46 -25.05 0.71 -1.62
N GLU A 47 -25.71 1.80 -1.23
CA GLU A 47 -25.62 2.37 0.12
C GLU A 47 -25.95 1.32 1.20
N GLN A 48 -27.03 0.57 1.00
CA GLN A 48 -27.45 -0.44 1.97
C GLN A 48 -26.50 -1.65 2.02
N ILE A 49 -25.86 -2.02 0.91
CA ILE A 49 -24.79 -3.03 0.87
C ILE A 49 -23.54 -2.50 1.59
N VAL A 50 -23.18 -1.24 1.37
CA VAL A 50 -22.01 -0.62 2.01
C VAL A 50 -22.20 -0.54 3.52
N TYR A 51 -23.36 -0.10 4.01
CA TYR A 51 -23.67 -0.08 5.46
C TYR A 51 -23.74 -1.48 6.08
N PHE A 52 -24.19 -2.47 5.31
CA PHE A 52 -24.12 -3.86 5.74
C PHE A 52 -22.66 -4.33 5.92
N LEU A 53 -21.79 -4.04 4.96
CA LEU A 53 -20.40 -4.52 4.97
C LEU A 53 -19.48 -3.76 5.93
N LEU A 54 -19.64 -2.44 6.02
CA LEU A 54 -18.69 -1.55 6.71
C LEU A 54 -19.26 -0.93 7.99
N GLY A 55 -20.58 -0.98 8.19
CA GLY A 55 -21.28 -0.25 9.24
C GLY A 55 -21.64 1.18 8.83
N GLU A 56 -22.27 1.92 9.74
CA GLU A 56 -22.68 3.33 9.51
C GLU A 56 -21.79 4.32 10.26
N HIS A 57 -21.01 3.85 11.24
CA HIS A 57 -20.17 4.68 12.10
C HIS A 57 -18.97 5.26 11.36
N ARG A 58 -18.65 6.53 11.63
CA ARG A 58 -17.51 7.24 11.05
C ARG A 58 -16.36 7.51 12.04
N GLU A 59 -16.55 7.19 13.32
CA GLU A 59 -15.50 7.37 14.32
C GLU A 59 -14.23 6.56 13.99
N PRO A 60 -13.03 7.06 14.33
CA PRO A 60 -11.79 6.33 14.14
C PRO A 60 -11.85 4.92 14.73
N GLU A 61 -11.32 3.95 13.99
CA GLU A 61 -11.24 2.58 14.49
C GLU A 61 -10.20 2.49 15.60
N THR A 62 -10.48 1.70 16.63
CA THR A 62 -9.51 1.29 17.64
C THR A 62 -9.30 -0.22 17.61
N LEU A 63 -8.18 -0.70 18.16
CA LEU A 63 -7.88 -2.14 18.25
C LEU A 63 -8.94 -2.96 19.03
N ARG A 64 -9.83 -2.30 19.79
CA ARG A 64 -10.86 -2.94 20.62
C ARG A 64 -12.24 -2.98 19.94
N ASP A 65 -12.39 -2.41 18.76
CA ASP A 65 -13.68 -2.18 18.11
C ASP A 65 -14.25 -3.38 17.32
N VAL A 66 -13.70 -4.58 17.49
CA VAL A 66 -14.18 -5.81 16.84
C VAL A 66 -15.69 -6.02 17.04
N GLN A 67 -16.21 -5.67 18.22
CA GLN A 67 -17.60 -5.85 18.59
C GLN A 67 -18.57 -4.87 17.91
N LYS A 68 -18.10 -3.71 17.42
CA LYS A 68 -18.96 -2.71 16.78
C LYS A 68 -19.41 -3.13 15.39
N SER A 69 -18.54 -3.82 14.65
CA SER A 69 -18.81 -4.29 13.28
C SER A 69 -18.19 -5.68 13.06
N PRO A 70 -18.77 -6.75 13.62
CA PRO A 70 -18.18 -8.09 13.59
C PRO A 70 -18.02 -8.63 12.15
N LEU A 71 -19.01 -8.41 11.29
CA LEU A 71 -18.94 -8.81 9.88
C LEU A 71 -17.78 -8.12 9.15
N ARG A 72 -17.62 -6.80 9.31
CA ARG A 72 -16.52 -6.04 8.71
C ARG A 72 -15.17 -6.63 9.12
N HIS A 73 -14.97 -6.83 10.42
CA HIS A 73 -13.72 -7.40 10.95
C HIS A 73 -13.47 -8.79 10.38
N ARG A 74 -14.50 -9.65 10.35
CA ARG A 74 -14.39 -11.00 9.81
C ARG A 74 -14.01 -11.03 8.33
N LEU A 75 -14.61 -10.18 7.52
CA LEU A 75 -14.27 -10.06 6.09
C LEU A 75 -12.82 -9.57 5.90
N ILE A 76 -12.37 -8.60 6.71
CA ILE A 76 -10.98 -8.13 6.65
C ILE A 76 -10.01 -9.23 7.10
N GLU A 77 -10.33 -10.01 8.13
CA GLU A 77 -9.54 -11.19 8.54
C GLU A 77 -9.44 -12.23 7.43
N HIS A 78 -10.50 -12.43 6.65
CA HIS A 78 -10.47 -13.36 5.53
C HIS A 78 -9.48 -12.96 4.42
N CYS A 79 -9.12 -11.68 4.27
CA CYS A 79 -8.00 -11.25 3.41
C CYS A 79 -6.63 -11.79 3.88
N ASN A 80 -6.55 -12.30 5.11
CA ASN A 80 -5.39 -12.98 5.66
C ASN A 80 -5.68 -14.43 6.05
N HIS A 81 -6.67 -15.06 5.41
CA HIS A 81 -6.98 -16.45 5.66
C HIS A 81 -5.85 -17.39 5.22
N ILE A 82 -5.77 -18.57 5.85
CA ILE A 82 -4.77 -19.61 5.51
C ILE A 82 -5.03 -20.24 4.14
N SER A 83 -6.30 -20.36 3.75
CA SER A 83 -6.70 -20.72 2.38
C SER A 83 -6.53 -19.51 1.45
N ASP A 84 -5.66 -19.64 0.46
CA ASP A 84 -5.38 -18.62 -0.53
C ASP A 84 -6.62 -18.26 -1.36
N GLU A 85 -7.50 -19.23 -1.65
CA GLU A 85 -8.73 -18.99 -2.40
C GLU A 85 -9.68 -18.04 -1.66
N ILE A 86 -9.82 -18.22 -0.34
CA ILE A 86 -10.63 -17.33 0.51
C ILE A 86 -10.00 -15.95 0.57
N SER A 87 -8.68 -15.88 0.73
CA SER A 87 -7.94 -14.62 0.75
C SER A 87 -8.11 -13.84 -0.57
N ILE A 88 -7.84 -14.49 -1.70
CA ILE A 88 -7.98 -13.92 -3.05
C ILE A 88 -9.41 -13.47 -3.33
N MET A 89 -10.41 -14.31 -3.03
CA MET A 89 -11.82 -13.97 -3.26
C MET A 89 -12.25 -12.76 -2.42
N THR A 90 -11.77 -12.68 -1.18
CA THR A 90 -12.13 -11.58 -0.28
C THR A 90 -11.39 -10.28 -0.64
N LEU A 91 -10.12 -10.36 -1.05
CA LEU A 91 -9.38 -9.21 -1.60
C LEU A 91 -10.05 -8.67 -2.87
N ARG A 92 -10.51 -9.55 -3.78
CA ARG A 92 -11.29 -9.16 -4.98
C ARG A 92 -12.61 -8.49 -4.63
N LEU A 93 -13.29 -8.94 -3.58
CA LEU A 93 -14.48 -8.28 -3.05
C LEU A 93 -14.17 -6.82 -2.67
N PHE A 94 -13.12 -6.59 -1.88
CA PHE A 94 -12.74 -5.23 -1.47
C PHE A 94 -12.23 -4.39 -2.65
N GLU A 95 -11.47 -4.97 -3.56
CA GLU A 95 -11.04 -4.30 -4.80
C GLU A 95 -12.24 -3.77 -5.61
N HIS A 96 -13.28 -4.60 -5.79
CA HIS A 96 -14.49 -4.19 -6.49
C HIS A 96 -15.33 -3.20 -5.68
N LEU A 97 -15.30 -3.29 -4.34
CA LEU A 97 -15.96 -2.33 -3.47
C LEU A 97 -15.32 -0.94 -3.63
N LEU A 98 -13.98 -0.84 -3.69
CA LEU A 98 -13.25 0.41 -3.93
C LEU A 98 -13.55 1.06 -5.30
N GLN A 99 -14.14 0.33 -6.25
CA GLN A 99 -14.54 0.88 -7.55
C GLN A 99 -15.97 1.45 -7.53
N LYS A 100 -16.71 1.32 -6.43
CA LYS A 100 -18.07 1.82 -6.33
C LYS A 100 -18.10 3.31 -5.97
N PRO A 101 -19.07 4.07 -6.50
CA PRO A 101 -19.18 5.51 -6.26
C PRO A 101 -19.80 5.81 -4.89
N SER A 102 -19.17 5.33 -3.82
CA SER A 102 -19.55 5.61 -2.44
C SER A 102 -18.33 6.02 -1.62
N GLU A 103 -18.28 7.30 -1.27
CA GLU A 103 -17.23 7.90 -0.44
C GLU A 103 -17.04 7.14 0.88
N HIS A 104 -18.15 6.69 1.45
CA HIS A 104 -18.20 5.97 2.72
C HIS A 104 -17.32 4.71 2.74
N ILE A 105 -17.09 4.09 1.57
CA ILE A 105 -16.23 2.91 1.42
C ILE A 105 -14.78 3.27 1.76
N LEU A 106 -14.24 4.27 1.06
CA LEU A 106 -12.87 4.72 1.28
C LEU A 106 -12.70 5.29 2.69
N TYR A 107 -13.72 6.02 3.15
CA TYR A 107 -13.72 6.60 4.49
C TYR A 107 -13.59 5.54 5.59
N ASN A 108 -14.38 4.46 5.51
CA ASN A 108 -14.40 3.42 6.54
C ASN A 108 -13.29 2.38 6.44
N LEU A 109 -12.73 2.20 5.25
CA LEU A 109 -11.59 1.31 5.06
C LEU A 109 -10.27 1.99 5.41
N VAL A 110 -10.17 3.31 5.21
CA VAL A 110 -8.89 4.03 5.28
C VAL A 110 -9.00 5.37 6.03
N LEU A 111 -9.79 6.33 5.54
CA LEU A 111 -9.60 7.75 5.92
C LEU A 111 -9.86 8.03 7.39
N ARG A 112 -10.86 7.41 8.01
CA ARG A 112 -11.24 7.67 9.41
C ARG A 112 -10.10 7.46 10.42
N ASN A 113 -9.05 6.74 10.02
CA ASN A 113 -7.86 6.48 10.84
C ASN A 113 -6.65 7.36 10.44
N LEU A 114 -6.69 8.07 9.31
CA LEU A 114 -5.57 8.87 8.78
C LEU A 114 -5.78 10.39 8.90
N GLU A 115 -7.01 10.87 9.12
CA GLU A 115 -7.35 12.32 9.13
C GLU A 115 -6.56 13.15 10.16
N GLU A 116 -6.28 12.57 11.33
CA GLU A 116 -5.56 13.24 12.41
C GLU A 116 -4.04 13.07 12.31
N ARG A 117 -3.53 12.37 11.30
CA ARG A 117 -2.10 12.24 11.01
C ARG A 117 -1.24 11.78 12.21
N ASN A 118 -1.81 11.02 13.16
CA ASN A 118 -1.08 10.52 14.34
C ASN A 118 0.12 9.61 13.98
N TYR A 119 0.25 9.19 12.72
CA TYR A 119 1.41 8.48 12.22
C TYR A 119 2.66 9.36 12.04
N THR A 120 2.55 10.68 12.15
CA THR A 120 3.70 11.59 12.00
C THR A 120 4.34 11.94 13.35
N GLU A 121 5.67 11.93 13.43
CA GLU A 121 6.40 12.48 14.57
C GLU A 121 6.43 14.01 14.46
N TYR A 122 5.74 14.69 15.37
CA TYR A 122 5.82 16.14 15.51
C TYR A 122 6.90 16.51 16.52
N LYS A 123 8.04 17.00 16.03
CA LYS A 123 9.01 17.73 16.86
C LYS A 123 8.69 19.22 16.72
N PRO A 124 8.12 19.89 17.74
CA PRO A 124 7.98 21.34 17.70
C PRO A 124 9.38 21.95 17.52
N PRO A 125 9.56 22.96 16.66
CA PRO A 125 10.87 23.54 16.42
C PRO A 125 11.41 24.11 17.74
N CYS A 126 12.51 23.54 18.24
CA CYS A 126 13.23 24.08 19.38
C CYS A 126 14.01 25.33 18.94
N PRO A 127 14.17 26.35 19.80
CA PRO A 127 14.94 27.56 19.44
C PRO A 127 16.38 27.25 19.00
N GLU A 128 16.97 26.16 19.49
CA GLU A 128 18.32 25.69 19.15
C GLU A 128 18.44 25.19 17.69
N ASP A 129 17.34 24.75 17.06
CA ASP A 129 17.34 24.35 15.64
C ASP A 129 17.52 25.55 14.70
N ARG A 130 17.22 26.78 15.14
CA ARG A 130 17.48 28.00 14.34
C ARG A 130 18.97 28.32 14.25
N ASP A 131 19.72 28.05 15.31
CA ASP A 131 21.16 28.32 15.36
C ASP A 131 21.98 27.24 14.62
N ILE A 132 21.42 26.04 14.46
CA ILE A 132 22.04 24.93 13.72
C ILE A 132 21.91 25.13 12.19
N VAL A 133 20.78 25.68 11.73
CA VAL A 133 20.54 26.01 10.30
C VAL A 133 21.47 27.13 9.81
N GLU A 134 21.94 28.02 10.68
CA GLU A 134 22.87 29.10 10.32
C GLU A 134 24.32 28.61 10.11
N ASN A 135 24.69 27.47 10.72
CA ASN A 135 26.03 26.87 10.63
C ASN A 135 26.15 25.69 9.64
N GLY A 136 25.10 25.42 8.85
CA GLY A 136 25.17 24.45 7.75
C GLY A 136 25.29 22.97 8.17
N GLN A 137 25.02 22.64 9.44
CA GLN A 137 24.84 21.26 9.87
C GLN A 137 23.34 20.96 9.93
N ILE A 138 22.89 19.87 9.32
CA ILE A 138 21.47 19.49 9.32
C ILE A 138 21.16 18.80 10.64
N ALA A 139 20.23 19.36 11.43
CA ALA A 139 19.63 18.67 12.56
C ALA A 139 18.76 17.50 12.05
N GLY A 140 19.01 16.28 12.54
CA GLY A 140 18.13 15.14 12.28
C GLY A 140 18.60 14.13 11.22
N ALA A 141 19.90 14.04 10.91
CA ALA A 141 20.43 12.76 10.45
C ALA A 141 20.25 11.77 11.60
N VAL A 142 19.18 10.97 11.54
CA VAL A 142 19.01 9.83 12.45
C VAL A 142 20.17 8.90 12.12
N ASP A 143 21.16 8.86 13.00
CA ASP A 143 22.21 7.86 12.95
C ASP A 143 21.52 6.51 13.20
N LEU A 144 21.27 5.76 12.14
CA LEU A 144 20.62 4.44 12.17
C LEU A 144 21.50 3.38 12.85
N GLU A 145 22.61 3.77 13.49
CA GLU A 145 23.55 2.88 14.17
C GLU A 145 23.09 2.41 15.57
N GLU A 146 22.01 2.96 16.14
CA GLU A 146 21.56 2.60 17.50
C GLU A 146 20.21 1.87 17.56
N ASP A 147 20.00 0.89 16.68
CA ASP A 147 18.91 -0.10 16.84
C ASP A 147 19.46 -1.32 17.62
N PRO A 148 19.02 -1.61 18.86
CA PRO A 148 19.59 -2.65 19.73
C PRO A 148 19.33 -4.10 19.28
N ILE A 149 18.86 -4.30 18.04
CA ILE A 149 18.65 -5.61 17.41
C ILE A 149 19.83 -6.00 16.50
N PHE A 150 20.73 -5.07 16.16
CA PHE A 150 21.82 -5.30 15.19
C PHE A 150 23.23 -5.43 15.78
N THR A 151 23.40 -5.46 17.10
CA THR A 151 24.72 -5.38 17.76
C THR A 151 25.59 -6.65 17.68
N ASP A 152 25.26 -7.65 16.84
CA ASP A 152 25.99 -8.93 16.83
C ASP A 152 26.39 -9.45 15.43
N LEU A 153 26.47 -8.57 14.42
CA LEU A 153 27.01 -8.95 13.11
C LEU A 153 28.43 -8.39 12.91
N SER A 154 29.37 -9.33 12.77
CA SER A 154 30.81 -9.17 12.51
C SER A 154 31.17 -8.07 11.49
N PRO A 155 32.36 -7.41 11.59
CA PRO A 155 32.68 -6.16 10.88
C PRO A 155 32.89 -6.24 9.35
N GLU A 156 32.51 -7.32 8.67
CA GLU A 156 32.89 -7.53 7.25
C GLU A 156 31.84 -7.09 6.20
N ASN A 157 30.74 -6.42 6.57
CA ASN A 157 29.67 -6.09 5.61
C ASN A 157 29.50 -4.59 5.30
N THR A 158 30.62 -3.94 4.93
CA THR A 158 30.71 -2.52 4.56
C THR A 158 29.87 -2.11 3.34
N LEU A 159 29.45 -3.05 2.48
CA LEU A 159 28.66 -2.74 1.27
C LEU A 159 27.23 -2.23 1.58
N SER A 160 26.69 -2.60 2.75
CA SER A 160 25.33 -2.26 3.17
C SER A 160 25.16 -0.80 3.59
N LYS A 161 26.26 -0.12 3.99
CA LYS A 161 26.22 1.25 4.55
C LYS A 161 26.19 2.36 3.49
N GLU A 162 26.71 2.11 2.28
CA GLU A 162 26.82 3.13 1.23
C GLU A 162 25.50 3.40 0.50
N TRP A 163 24.62 2.39 0.34
CA TRP A 163 23.35 2.56 -0.37
C TRP A 163 22.33 3.44 0.36
N LEU A 164 22.37 3.47 1.70
CA LEU A 164 21.43 4.27 2.51
C LEU A 164 21.89 5.72 2.70
N SER A 165 23.15 6.07 2.37
CA SER A 165 23.78 7.35 2.73
C SER A 165 24.10 8.27 1.55
N ALA A 166 23.89 7.84 0.29
CA ALA A 166 24.23 8.65 -0.88
C ALA A 166 23.20 9.77 -1.16
N SER A 167 23.29 10.88 -0.42
CA SER A 167 22.77 12.18 -0.86
C SER A 167 23.82 12.90 -1.72
N PRO A 168 23.48 13.52 -2.86
CA PRO A 168 24.44 14.29 -3.64
C PRO A 168 24.85 15.58 -2.88
N PRO A 169 26.09 16.07 -3.04
CA PRO A 169 26.55 17.28 -2.36
C PRO A 169 25.78 18.51 -2.86
N ILE A 170 25.27 19.31 -1.91
CA ILE A 170 24.50 20.53 -2.18
C ILE A 170 25.49 21.64 -2.58
N THR A 171 25.42 22.10 -3.83
CA THR A 171 26.05 23.37 -4.23
C THR A 171 25.17 24.54 -3.84
N PRO A 172 25.73 25.65 -3.32
CA PRO A 172 24.97 26.74 -2.73
C PRO A 172 24.50 27.71 -3.82
N ASP A 173 23.48 27.34 -4.59
CA ASP A 173 22.69 28.31 -5.36
C ASP A 173 21.46 27.63 -5.97
N HIS A 174 20.33 27.57 -5.27
CA HIS A 174 18.98 27.46 -5.88
C HIS A 174 17.89 27.86 -4.86
N GLN A 175 17.69 29.18 -4.72
CA GLN A 175 16.45 29.74 -4.17
C GLN A 175 15.31 29.59 -5.20
N ARG A 176 14.55 28.51 -5.08
CA ARG A 176 13.14 28.25 -5.49
C ARG A 176 13.00 26.74 -5.69
N THR A 177 12.41 26.03 -4.73
CA THR A 177 12.09 24.61 -4.84
C THR A 177 11.07 24.42 -5.96
N ASP A 178 11.55 24.05 -7.15
CA ASP A 178 10.70 23.68 -8.28
C ASP A 178 10.06 22.33 -7.96
N GLY A 179 8.73 22.27 -7.82
CA GLY A 179 7.99 21.04 -7.47
C GLY A 179 8.27 19.87 -8.44
N LYS A 180 8.74 20.17 -9.66
CA LYS A 180 9.25 19.16 -10.60
C LYS A 180 10.40 18.32 -10.05
N THR A 181 11.22 18.89 -9.17
CA THR A 181 12.31 18.16 -8.51
C THR A 181 11.80 17.23 -7.41
N GLU A 182 10.71 17.58 -6.73
CA GLU A 182 10.13 16.74 -5.66
C GLU A 182 9.45 15.50 -6.19
N VAL A 183 8.65 15.62 -7.27
CA VAL A 183 8.06 14.44 -7.91
C VAL A 183 9.11 13.47 -8.44
N HIS A 184 10.22 13.98 -9.01
CA HIS A 184 11.31 13.12 -9.45
C HIS A 184 11.97 12.37 -8.29
N LYS A 185 12.14 13.02 -7.13
CA LYS A 185 12.65 12.36 -5.91
C LYS A 185 11.74 11.23 -5.44
N ILE A 186 10.42 11.48 -5.39
CA ILE A 186 9.42 10.46 -5.00
C ILE A 186 9.43 9.29 -5.98
N VAL A 187 9.36 9.57 -7.28
CA VAL A 187 9.38 8.56 -8.34
C VAL A 187 10.65 7.71 -8.27
N ASN A 188 11.81 8.36 -8.14
CA ASN A 188 13.08 7.65 -8.04
C ASN A 188 13.18 6.82 -6.76
N SER A 189 12.58 7.27 -5.65
CA SER A 189 12.57 6.51 -4.39
C SER A 189 11.89 5.14 -4.56
N PHE A 190 10.86 5.04 -5.41
CA PHE A 190 10.24 3.75 -5.73
C PHE A 190 11.00 2.98 -6.81
N LEU A 191 11.41 3.63 -7.91
CA LEU A 191 12.09 2.95 -9.03
C LEU A 191 13.47 2.39 -8.65
N CYS A 192 14.16 3.02 -7.69
CA CYS A 192 15.45 2.58 -7.18
C CYS A 192 15.33 1.70 -5.93
N LEU A 193 14.11 1.42 -5.46
CA LEU A 193 13.91 0.71 -4.19
C LEU A 193 14.38 -0.74 -4.26
N VAL A 194 14.12 -1.42 -5.37
CA VAL A 194 14.57 -2.80 -5.59
C VAL A 194 16.05 -2.78 -6.03
N PRO A 195 16.93 -3.64 -5.49
CA PRO A 195 18.32 -3.75 -5.89
C PRO A 195 18.48 -4.16 -7.36
N ASP A 196 19.56 -3.71 -8.02
CA ASP A 196 19.81 -4.00 -9.43
C ASP A 196 19.94 -5.52 -9.71
N GLU A 197 20.49 -6.29 -8.77
CA GLU A 197 20.58 -7.76 -8.87
C GLU A 197 19.22 -8.46 -8.88
N ALA A 198 18.19 -7.77 -8.35
CA ALA A 198 16.81 -8.21 -8.27
C ALA A 198 15.88 -7.54 -9.30
N LYS A 199 16.42 -6.69 -10.18
CA LYS A 199 15.68 -6.17 -11.33
C LYS A 199 15.89 -7.10 -12.51
N SER A 200 14.79 -7.59 -13.08
CA SER A 200 14.85 -8.45 -14.27
C SER A 200 14.08 -7.89 -15.47
N SER A 201 13.46 -6.69 -15.37
CA SER A 201 12.45 -6.28 -16.38
C SER A 201 13.12 -5.74 -17.62
N TYR A 202 14.24 -5.05 -17.46
CA TYR A 202 15.04 -4.52 -18.57
C TYR A 202 15.58 -5.60 -19.52
N GLN A 203 15.58 -6.87 -19.09
CA GLN A 203 16.08 -8.00 -19.88
C GLN A 203 14.99 -8.67 -20.72
N VAL A 204 13.75 -8.18 -20.68
CA VAL A 204 12.61 -8.68 -21.46
C VAL A 204 12.01 -7.54 -22.28
N GLU A 205 11.78 -7.77 -23.57
CA GLU A 205 11.14 -6.78 -24.44
C GLU A 205 9.66 -6.58 -24.07
N GLY A 206 9.18 -5.34 -24.13
CA GLY A 206 7.75 -5.01 -23.92
C GLY A 206 7.37 -4.66 -22.47
N THR A 207 8.27 -4.78 -21.49
CA THR A 207 8.03 -4.38 -20.08
C THR A 207 8.44 -2.93 -19.78
N GLY A 208 8.28 -2.04 -20.77
CA GLY A 208 8.66 -0.64 -20.65
C GLY A 208 7.81 0.12 -19.62
N TYR A 209 8.43 1.08 -18.93
CA TYR A 209 7.77 1.91 -17.92
C TYR A 209 6.61 2.76 -18.48
N ASP A 210 6.61 3.06 -19.78
CA ASP A 210 5.54 3.83 -20.43
C ASP A 210 4.15 3.21 -20.32
N THR A 211 4.07 1.87 -20.27
CA THR A 211 2.79 1.17 -20.08
C THR A 211 2.19 1.50 -18.71
N TYR A 212 3.01 1.48 -17.66
CA TYR A 212 2.59 1.86 -16.31
C TYR A 212 2.10 3.31 -16.25
N LEU A 213 2.78 4.24 -16.92
CA LEU A 213 2.35 5.63 -16.99
C LEU A 213 1.00 5.80 -17.68
N ARG A 214 0.79 5.14 -18.83
CA ARG A 214 -0.49 5.18 -19.55
C ARG A 214 -1.63 4.59 -18.72
N ASP A 215 -1.39 3.45 -18.07
CA ASP A 215 -2.39 2.79 -17.25
C ASP A 215 -2.71 3.58 -15.99
N ALA A 216 -1.71 4.13 -15.29
CA ALA A 216 -1.89 5.02 -14.16
C ALA A 216 -2.69 6.26 -14.57
N HIS A 217 -2.40 6.86 -15.73
CA HIS A 217 -3.13 8.04 -16.22
C HIS A 217 -4.61 7.73 -16.55
N ARG A 218 -4.89 6.56 -17.15
CA ARG A 218 -6.26 6.10 -17.42
C ARG A 218 -7.01 5.88 -16.12
N GLN A 219 -6.46 5.07 -15.22
CA GLN A 219 -7.11 4.69 -13.97
C GLN A 219 -7.30 5.90 -13.06
N PHE A 220 -6.30 6.77 -12.92
CA PHE A 220 -6.40 7.95 -12.07
C PHE A 220 -7.54 8.87 -12.54
N ARG A 221 -7.70 9.06 -13.85
CA ARG A 221 -8.82 9.82 -14.42
C ARG A 221 -10.18 9.22 -14.07
N GLU A 222 -10.31 7.89 -14.12
CA GLU A 222 -11.54 7.19 -13.73
C GLU A 222 -11.86 7.41 -12.25
N TYR A 223 -10.85 7.30 -11.37
CA TYR A 223 -11.02 7.57 -9.93
C TYR A 223 -11.36 9.03 -9.65
N CYS A 224 -10.76 10.00 -10.33
CA CYS A 224 -11.16 11.40 -10.24
C CYS A 224 -12.62 11.61 -10.65
N ALA A 225 -13.09 10.94 -11.70
CA ALA A 225 -14.48 11.02 -12.13
C ALA A 225 -15.46 10.44 -11.08
N ILE A 226 -15.09 9.31 -10.44
CA ILE A 226 -15.85 8.72 -9.33
C ILE A 226 -15.92 9.68 -8.13
N CYS A 227 -14.81 10.35 -7.83
CA CYS A 227 -14.67 11.23 -6.67
C CYS A 227 -15.21 12.66 -6.90
N LEU A 228 -15.63 13.01 -8.11
CA LEU A 228 -15.93 14.41 -8.49
C LEU A 228 -16.96 15.10 -7.58
N ARG A 229 -17.89 14.32 -7.02
CA ARG A 229 -18.95 14.83 -6.13
C ARG A 229 -18.61 14.72 -4.64
N TRP A 230 -17.42 14.23 -4.31
CA TRP A 230 -16.98 14.07 -2.93
C TRP A 230 -16.31 15.37 -2.49
N ASP A 231 -16.67 15.85 -1.30
CA ASP A 231 -16.19 17.13 -0.76
C ASP A 231 -14.79 16.97 -0.14
N TRP A 232 -13.81 16.67 -0.99
CA TRP A 232 -12.44 16.38 -0.59
C TRP A 232 -11.68 17.63 -0.15
N PRO A 233 -10.85 17.51 0.91
CA PRO A 233 -9.97 18.61 1.29
C PRO A 233 -8.91 18.82 0.20
N GLY A 234 -8.65 20.09 -0.14
CA GLY A 234 -7.62 20.43 -1.14
C GLY A 234 -6.18 20.18 -0.67
N ALA A 235 -5.96 20.03 0.64
CA ALA A 235 -4.65 19.74 1.23
C ALA A 235 -4.81 18.88 2.49
N ALA A 236 -3.73 18.22 2.91
CA ALA A 236 -3.72 17.46 4.17
C ALA A 236 -3.96 18.39 5.36
N LYS A 237 -4.55 17.86 6.43
CA LYS A 237 -4.77 18.62 7.66
C LYS A 237 -3.42 19.11 8.18
N ALA A 238 -3.32 20.41 8.50
CA ALA A 238 -2.11 20.98 9.07
C ALA A 238 -1.80 20.28 10.41
N ILE A 239 -0.55 19.90 10.63
CA ILE A 239 -0.12 19.13 11.82
C ILE A 239 -0.51 19.86 13.12
N GLU A 240 -0.38 21.20 13.14
CA GLU A 240 -0.75 22.06 14.28
C GLU A 240 -2.24 21.97 14.68
N LYS A 241 -3.11 21.53 13.76
CA LYS A 241 -4.56 21.37 13.99
C LYS A 241 -4.93 19.92 14.30
N CYS A 242 -3.98 19.00 14.25
CA CYS A 242 -4.20 17.58 14.46
C CYS A 242 -4.23 17.26 15.96
N ASN A 243 -5.11 16.34 16.35
CA ASN A 243 -5.13 15.80 17.70
C ASN A 243 -4.13 14.64 17.81
N LEU A 244 -2.87 14.98 18.09
CA LEU A 244 -1.76 14.03 18.16
C LEU A 244 -1.64 13.28 19.50
N GLU A 245 -2.59 13.44 20.42
CA GLU A 245 -2.52 12.85 21.76
C GLU A 245 -2.83 11.34 21.78
N ALA A 246 -3.55 10.84 20.78
CA ALA A 246 -3.95 9.45 20.69
C ALA A 246 -2.87 8.58 20.02
N PRO A 247 -2.68 7.32 20.47
CA PRO A 247 -1.83 6.37 19.77
C PRO A 247 -2.39 6.10 18.37
N PHE A 248 -1.50 6.07 17.37
CA PHE A 248 -1.91 5.80 16.01
C PHE A 248 -2.30 4.32 15.80
N PHE A 249 -3.37 4.14 15.03
CA PHE A 249 -3.72 2.86 14.44
C PHE A 249 -4.15 3.12 13.00
N GLU A 250 -3.45 2.50 12.04
CA GLU A 250 -3.71 2.63 10.60
C GLU A 250 -5.08 2.10 10.12
N GLY A 251 -5.85 1.48 11.03
CA GLY A 251 -7.10 0.82 10.71
C GLY A 251 -6.89 -0.64 10.32
N HIS A 252 -7.90 -1.47 10.54
CA HIS A 252 -7.75 -2.93 10.41
C HIS A 252 -7.48 -3.36 8.96
N PHE A 253 -8.08 -2.68 7.99
CA PHE A 253 -7.90 -3.01 6.58
C PHE A 253 -6.47 -2.76 6.10
N LEU A 254 -5.93 -1.56 6.34
CA LEU A 254 -4.53 -1.25 6.02
C LEU A 254 -3.56 -2.14 6.81
N LYS A 255 -3.87 -2.45 8.08
CA LYS A 255 -3.08 -3.40 8.86
C LYS A 255 -2.93 -4.75 8.17
N VAL A 256 -4.03 -5.34 7.74
CA VAL A 256 -4.00 -6.62 7.03
C VAL A 256 -3.25 -6.51 5.70
N LEU A 257 -3.49 -5.46 4.90
CA LEU A 257 -2.80 -5.27 3.63
C LEU A 257 -1.29 -5.09 3.81
N PHE A 258 -0.85 -4.32 4.80
CA PHE A 258 0.56 -4.13 5.13
C PHE A 258 1.20 -5.41 5.68
N ASP A 259 0.47 -6.19 6.49
CA ASP A 259 0.94 -7.51 6.97
C ASP A 259 1.06 -8.53 5.82
N ARG A 260 0.20 -8.44 4.78
CA ARG A 260 0.36 -9.24 3.55
C ARG A 260 1.51 -8.73 2.69
N MET A 261 1.65 -7.41 2.52
CA MET A 261 2.73 -6.81 1.74
C MET A 261 4.10 -7.12 2.36
N GLY A 262 4.21 -7.10 3.69
CA GLY A 262 5.41 -7.49 4.42
C GLY A 262 5.82 -8.97 4.24
N ARG A 263 4.93 -9.80 3.69
CA ARG A 263 5.16 -11.23 3.38
C ARG A 263 5.18 -11.53 1.88
N ILE A 264 5.37 -10.51 1.03
CA ILE A 264 5.35 -10.67 -0.43
C ILE A 264 6.37 -11.73 -0.93
N LEU A 265 7.48 -11.94 -0.23
CA LEU A 265 8.50 -12.93 -0.56
C LEU A 265 8.18 -14.35 -0.07
N ASP A 266 7.16 -14.51 0.76
CA ASP A 266 6.85 -15.72 1.51
C ASP A 266 5.39 -16.20 1.29
N GLN A 267 4.71 -15.67 0.28
CA GLN A 267 3.33 -16.04 -0.03
C GLN A 267 3.13 -16.27 -1.54
N PRO A 268 2.09 -17.01 -1.95
CA PRO A 268 1.89 -17.40 -3.34
C PRO A 268 1.75 -16.19 -4.28
N TYR A 269 2.24 -16.36 -5.51
CA TYR A 269 2.19 -15.36 -6.57
C TYR A 269 0.80 -14.74 -6.76
N ASP A 270 -0.25 -15.57 -6.84
CA ASP A 270 -1.61 -15.08 -7.06
C ASP A 270 -2.12 -14.20 -5.92
N VAL A 271 -1.72 -14.49 -4.68
CA VAL A 271 -2.09 -13.64 -3.55
C VAL A 271 -1.34 -12.32 -3.62
N ASN A 272 -0.05 -12.34 -3.95
CA ASN A 272 0.73 -11.12 -4.16
C ASN A 272 0.07 -10.19 -5.19
N LEU A 273 -0.36 -10.74 -6.33
CA LEU A 273 -1.05 -9.96 -7.37
C LEU A 273 -2.32 -9.29 -6.85
N GLN A 274 -3.11 -9.97 -6.01
CA GLN A 274 -4.34 -9.38 -5.47
C GLN A 274 -4.05 -8.32 -4.41
N VAL A 275 -3.06 -8.55 -3.54
CA VAL A 275 -2.66 -7.58 -2.50
C VAL A 275 -2.15 -6.29 -3.14
N THR A 276 -1.25 -6.40 -4.12
CA THR A 276 -0.72 -5.23 -4.83
C THR A 276 -1.80 -4.54 -5.63
N SER A 277 -2.73 -5.26 -6.27
CA SER A 277 -3.87 -4.64 -6.97
C SER A 277 -4.72 -3.78 -6.03
N VAL A 278 -5.08 -4.28 -4.84
CA VAL A 278 -5.86 -3.52 -3.85
C VAL A 278 -5.09 -2.27 -3.39
N LEU A 279 -3.80 -2.39 -3.09
CA LEU A 279 -2.96 -1.26 -2.70
C LEU A 279 -2.82 -0.22 -3.82
N SER A 280 -2.65 -0.64 -5.08
CA SER A 280 -2.62 0.24 -6.26
C SER A 280 -3.94 1.00 -6.41
N LYS A 281 -5.10 0.34 -6.24
CA LYS A 281 -6.43 1.00 -6.25
C LYS A 281 -6.57 2.03 -5.14
N LEU A 282 -6.10 1.74 -3.93
CA LEU A 282 -6.10 2.71 -2.83
C LEU A 282 -5.25 3.94 -3.17
N SER A 283 -4.05 3.72 -3.71
CA SER A 283 -3.11 4.79 -4.09
C SER A 283 -3.65 5.71 -5.20
N LEU A 284 -4.57 5.23 -6.04
CA LEU A 284 -5.21 6.00 -7.10
C LEU A 284 -6.23 7.03 -6.62
N PHE A 285 -6.73 6.95 -5.39
CA PHE A 285 -7.70 7.95 -4.91
C PHE A 285 -7.08 9.35 -4.77
N PRO A 286 -7.73 10.41 -5.30
CA PRO A 286 -7.24 11.79 -5.23
C PRO A 286 -7.54 12.42 -3.86
N HIS A 287 -6.96 11.88 -2.80
CA HIS A 287 -7.11 12.38 -1.43
C HIS A 287 -5.75 12.64 -0.78
N PRO A 288 -5.53 13.80 -0.13
CA PRO A 288 -4.21 14.20 0.35
C PRO A 288 -3.65 13.28 1.45
N HIS A 289 -4.46 12.84 2.42
CA HIS A 289 -4.01 11.92 3.47
C HIS A 289 -3.64 10.53 2.92
N ILE A 290 -4.29 10.08 1.84
CA ILE A 290 -3.94 8.81 1.19
C ILE A 290 -2.64 8.96 0.41
N HIS A 291 -2.49 10.08 -0.31
CA HIS A 291 -1.26 10.38 -1.02
C HIS A 291 -0.06 10.42 -0.08
N GLU A 292 -0.18 11.16 1.04
CA GLU A 292 0.88 11.22 2.06
C GLU A 292 1.17 9.83 2.62
N PHE A 293 0.16 9.09 3.11
CA PHE A 293 0.41 7.85 3.83
C PHE A 293 0.87 6.66 2.94
N LEU A 294 0.46 6.62 1.67
CA LEU A 294 0.77 5.51 0.75
C LEU A 294 1.88 5.81 -0.25
N LEU A 295 2.09 7.09 -0.62
CA LEU A 295 2.96 7.45 -1.75
C LEU A 295 4.08 8.41 -1.39
N ASP A 296 4.08 9.05 -0.22
CA ASP A 296 5.17 9.93 0.20
C ASP A 296 6.25 9.13 0.97
N PRO A 297 7.45 8.95 0.40
CA PRO A 297 8.54 8.24 1.06
C PRO A 297 9.20 9.06 2.18
N TYR A 298 8.90 10.35 2.30
CA TYR A 298 9.55 11.29 3.23
C TYR A 298 8.68 11.64 4.45
N VAL A 299 7.59 10.90 4.67
CA VAL A 299 6.79 11.07 5.89
C VAL A 299 7.66 10.78 7.11
N ASN A 300 7.79 11.78 8.00
CA ASN A 300 8.47 11.60 9.28
C ASN A 300 7.59 10.75 10.21
N LEU A 301 7.75 9.42 10.16
CA LEU A 301 6.91 8.49 10.89
C LEU A 301 7.19 8.52 12.41
N ALA A 302 6.12 8.54 13.20
CA ALA A 302 6.21 8.34 14.64
C ALA A 302 6.76 6.94 14.98
N PRO A 303 7.45 6.78 16.12
CA PRO A 303 7.98 5.48 16.55
C PRO A 303 6.91 4.37 16.55
N GLY A 304 7.24 3.23 15.94
CA GLY A 304 6.34 2.08 15.84
C GLY A 304 5.24 2.21 14.76
N CYS A 305 5.13 3.34 14.08
CA CYS A 305 4.25 3.51 12.93
C CYS A 305 4.92 3.01 11.64
N ARG A 306 4.11 2.67 10.64
CA ARG A 306 4.57 2.26 9.32
C ARG A 306 3.75 2.94 8.22
N SER A 307 4.38 3.16 7.07
CA SER A 307 3.74 3.58 5.83
C SER A 307 3.88 2.45 4.81
N LEU A 308 3.18 2.57 3.66
CA LEU A 308 3.39 1.61 2.57
C LEU A 308 4.86 1.59 2.14
N PHE A 309 5.50 2.76 2.03
CA PHE A 309 6.91 2.87 1.66
C PHE A 309 7.82 2.17 2.68
N SER A 310 7.63 2.40 3.99
CA SER A 310 8.50 1.78 5.00
C SER A 310 8.31 0.27 5.11
N VAL A 311 7.10 -0.24 4.85
CA VAL A 311 6.86 -1.70 4.71
C VAL A 311 7.67 -2.26 3.54
N ILE A 312 7.68 -1.60 2.39
CA ILE A 312 8.43 -2.05 1.22
C ILE A 312 9.94 -1.99 1.47
N VAL A 313 10.45 -0.92 2.08
CA VAL A 313 11.87 -0.80 2.48
C VAL A 313 12.28 -1.98 3.35
N ARG A 314 11.46 -2.36 4.34
CA ARG A 314 11.74 -3.51 5.21
C ARG A 314 11.79 -4.83 4.42
N VAL A 315 10.86 -5.03 3.48
CA VAL A 315 10.87 -6.20 2.60
C VAL A 315 12.13 -6.25 1.75
N VAL A 316 12.56 -5.13 1.19
CA VAL A 316 13.81 -5.05 0.41
C VAL A 316 15.04 -5.34 1.28
N GLY A 317 15.07 -4.84 2.51
CA GLY A 317 16.15 -5.16 3.46
C GLY A 317 16.27 -6.66 3.72
N ASP A 318 15.14 -7.34 3.94
CA ASP A 318 15.11 -8.81 4.09
C ASP A 318 15.53 -9.52 2.78
N LEU A 319 15.03 -9.05 1.63
CA LEU A 319 15.43 -9.58 0.32
C LEU A 319 16.95 -9.55 0.12
N MET A 320 17.61 -8.43 0.46
CA MET A 320 19.05 -8.26 0.28
C MET A 320 19.85 -9.31 1.06
N VAL A 321 19.42 -9.66 2.26
CA VAL A 321 20.05 -10.72 3.07
C VAL A 321 19.82 -12.10 2.46
N ARG A 322 18.61 -12.36 1.94
CA ARG A 322 18.24 -13.66 1.36
C ARG A 322 18.91 -13.92 0.01
N ILE A 323 19.08 -12.90 -0.84
CA ILE A 323 19.72 -13.04 -2.17
C ILE A 323 21.14 -13.62 -2.03
N GLN A 324 21.90 -13.21 -1.01
CA GLN A 324 23.27 -13.70 -0.79
C GLN A 324 23.36 -15.21 -0.55
N ARG A 325 22.25 -15.85 -0.17
CA ARG A 325 22.17 -17.29 0.12
C ARG A 325 21.67 -18.10 -1.08
N ILE A 326 21.29 -17.45 -2.18
CA ILE A 326 20.71 -18.11 -3.37
C ILE A 326 21.76 -18.08 -4.50
N PRO A 327 22.38 -19.22 -4.84
CA PRO A 327 23.30 -19.28 -5.96
C PRO A 327 22.55 -19.05 -7.28
N GLU A 328 23.20 -18.33 -8.20
CA GLU A 328 22.65 -17.99 -9.52
C GLU A 328 21.28 -17.29 -9.43
N PHE A 329 21.11 -16.40 -8.45
CA PHE A 329 19.86 -15.69 -8.21
C PHE A 329 19.33 -14.97 -9.47
N THR A 330 20.13 -14.09 -10.09
CA THR A 330 19.67 -13.30 -11.25
C THR A 330 19.27 -14.16 -12.47
N PRO A 331 20.05 -15.18 -12.89
CA PRO A 331 19.59 -16.12 -13.91
C PRO A 331 18.29 -16.85 -13.56
N LYS A 332 18.13 -17.30 -12.31
CA LYS A 332 16.90 -17.95 -11.85
C LYS A 332 15.70 -17.00 -11.88
N LEU A 333 15.87 -15.77 -11.40
CA LEU A 333 14.85 -14.74 -11.42
C LEU A 333 14.37 -14.45 -12.85
N LEU A 334 15.31 -14.28 -13.79
CA LEU A 334 14.99 -14.06 -15.20
C LEU A 334 14.23 -15.25 -15.81
N LEU A 335 14.64 -16.48 -15.49
CA LEU A 335 13.95 -17.68 -15.96
C LEU A 335 12.50 -17.73 -15.44
N VAL A 336 12.30 -17.49 -14.13
CA VAL A 336 10.96 -17.46 -13.53
C VAL A 336 10.10 -16.38 -14.17
N ARG A 337 10.63 -15.18 -14.40
CA ARG A 337 9.91 -14.12 -15.12
C ARG A 337 9.48 -14.56 -16.52
N LYS A 338 10.38 -15.17 -17.29
CA LYS A 338 10.05 -15.66 -18.65
C LYS A 338 8.95 -16.72 -18.63
N ARG A 339 8.93 -17.60 -17.62
CA ARG A 339 7.86 -18.59 -17.42
C ARG A 339 6.53 -17.92 -17.10
N LEU A 340 6.51 -16.95 -16.17
CA LEU A 340 5.30 -16.20 -15.84
C LEU A 340 4.72 -15.42 -17.03
N LEU A 341 5.59 -14.95 -17.94
CA LEU A 341 5.17 -14.29 -19.18
C LEU A 341 4.77 -15.26 -20.31
N GLY A 342 4.89 -16.58 -20.09
CA GLY A 342 4.60 -17.61 -21.09
C GLY A 342 5.61 -17.66 -22.26
N ILE A 343 6.79 -17.04 -22.10
CA ILE A 343 7.86 -17.02 -23.10
C ILE A 343 8.62 -18.35 -23.08
N GLU A 344 8.92 -18.83 -21.87
CA GLU A 344 9.56 -20.13 -21.65
C GLU A 344 8.52 -21.12 -21.10
N PRO A 345 8.51 -22.39 -21.57
CA PRO A 345 7.62 -23.39 -21.04
C PRO A 345 7.95 -23.74 -19.58
N ASP A 346 6.98 -24.35 -18.90
CA ASP A 346 7.23 -24.97 -17.61
C ASP A 346 8.33 -26.03 -17.75
N GLY A 347 9.40 -25.83 -17.00
CA GLY A 347 10.58 -26.68 -17.01
C GLY A 347 10.81 -27.35 -15.66
N PRO A 348 12.04 -27.82 -15.38
CA PRO A 348 12.36 -28.37 -14.07
C PRO A 348 12.08 -27.35 -12.96
N MET A 349 11.77 -27.87 -11.76
CA MET A 349 11.53 -27.04 -10.58
C MET A 349 12.74 -26.17 -10.30
N VAL A 350 12.49 -24.90 -10.08
CA VAL A 350 13.51 -23.93 -9.64
C VAL A 350 13.42 -23.86 -8.12
N ASP A 351 14.55 -23.87 -7.43
CA ASP A 351 14.55 -23.65 -5.98
C ASP A 351 14.10 -22.22 -5.65
N HIS A 352 13.44 -22.03 -4.51
CA HIS A 352 12.98 -20.72 -4.04
C HIS A 352 11.95 -20.02 -4.96
N MET A 353 11.12 -20.78 -5.70
CA MET A 353 10.07 -20.22 -6.59
C MET A 353 9.25 -19.10 -5.95
N THR A 354 8.68 -19.32 -4.76
CA THR A 354 7.83 -18.34 -4.06
C THR A 354 8.54 -17.01 -3.84
N LEU A 355 9.82 -17.05 -3.45
CA LEU A 355 10.61 -15.84 -3.27
C LEU A 355 10.87 -15.15 -4.60
N LEU A 356 11.26 -15.89 -5.64
CA LEU A 356 11.54 -15.32 -6.97
C LEU A 356 10.30 -14.67 -7.59
N GLU A 357 9.14 -15.32 -7.48
CA GLU A 357 7.84 -14.76 -7.87
C GLU A 357 7.51 -13.50 -7.06
N GLY A 358 7.74 -13.52 -5.75
CA GLY A 358 7.55 -12.37 -4.87
C GLY A 358 8.42 -11.17 -5.24
N VAL A 359 9.69 -11.40 -5.60
CA VAL A 359 10.61 -10.36 -6.09
C VAL A 359 10.12 -9.74 -7.39
N ILE A 360 9.64 -10.56 -8.32
CA ILE A 360 9.07 -10.07 -9.59
C ILE A 360 7.86 -9.17 -9.32
N VAL A 361 6.92 -9.62 -8.49
CA VAL A 361 5.73 -8.81 -8.16
C VAL A 361 6.13 -7.52 -7.43
N LEU A 362 7.12 -7.58 -6.54
CA LEU A 362 7.64 -6.40 -5.85
C LEU A 362 8.23 -5.38 -6.82
N GLU A 363 9.04 -5.81 -7.79
CA GLU A 363 9.61 -4.95 -8.85
C GLU A 363 8.50 -4.28 -9.67
N GLU A 364 7.50 -5.05 -10.12
CA GLU A 364 6.38 -4.52 -10.90
C GLU A 364 5.53 -3.53 -10.09
N PHE A 365 5.27 -3.82 -8.82
CA PHE A 365 4.48 -2.96 -7.94
C PHE A 365 5.19 -1.63 -7.64
N CYS A 366 6.52 -1.63 -7.42
CA CYS A 366 7.28 -0.38 -7.27
C CYS A 366 7.19 0.52 -8.51
N LYS A 367 7.22 -0.06 -9.72
CA LYS A 367 7.00 0.69 -10.97
C LYS A 367 5.58 1.25 -11.04
N GLU A 368 4.57 0.47 -10.64
CA GLU A 368 3.19 0.94 -10.62
C GLU A 368 2.98 2.12 -9.65
N LEU A 369 3.50 2.03 -8.41
CA LEU A 369 3.43 3.12 -7.43
C LEU A 369 4.15 4.38 -7.92
N ALA A 370 5.33 4.23 -8.53
CA ALA A 370 6.07 5.34 -9.12
C ALA A 370 5.23 6.05 -10.22
N ALA A 371 4.57 5.29 -11.08
CA ALA A 371 3.73 5.83 -12.13
C ALA A 371 2.50 6.55 -11.58
N ILE A 372 1.86 5.98 -10.55
CA ILE A 372 0.73 6.62 -9.86
C ILE A 372 1.16 7.94 -9.22
N ALA A 373 2.28 7.95 -8.48
CA ALA A 373 2.81 9.16 -7.85
C ALA A 373 3.10 10.26 -8.87
N PHE A 374 3.74 9.90 -9.99
CA PHE A 374 4.03 10.81 -11.10
C PHE A 374 2.75 11.44 -11.67
N VAL A 375 1.74 10.62 -12.01
CA VAL A 375 0.49 11.09 -12.63
C VAL A 375 -0.30 12.00 -11.69
N LYS A 376 -0.37 11.64 -10.39
CA LYS A 376 -1.08 12.45 -9.39
C LYS A 376 -0.50 13.84 -9.27
N PHE A 377 0.83 13.92 -9.15
CA PHE A 377 1.54 15.19 -9.03
C PHE A 377 1.29 16.12 -10.23
N HIS A 378 1.34 15.59 -11.45
CA HIS A 378 1.13 16.40 -12.66
C HIS A 378 -0.34 16.81 -12.84
N SER A 379 -1.27 16.02 -12.34
CA SER A 379 -2.71 16.35 -12.38
C SER A 379 -3.09 17.43 -11.37
N SER A 380 -2.47 17.47 -10.19
CA SER A 380 -2.65 18.56 -9.23
C SER A 380 -1.95 19.86 -9.64
N SER A 381 -0.95 19.78 -10.51
CA SER A 381 -0.18 20.94 -10.99
C SER A 381 -0.75 21.59 -12.25
N SER A 382 -1.75 20.96 -12.88
CA SER A 382 -2.45 21.53 -14.04
C SER A 382 -3.57 22.45 -13.55
N PRO A 383 -3.63 23.71 -14.00
CA PRO A 383 -4.61 24.70 -13.55
C PRO A 383 -6.05 24.37 -13.96
#